data_AF-A0A5C8J0Q6-F1
#
_entry.id   AF-A0A5C8J0Q6-F1
#
_cell.length_a   1.000
_cell.length_b   1.000
_cell.length_c   1.000
_cell.angle_alpha   90.00
_cell.angle_beta   90.00
_cell.angle_gamma   90.00
#
_symmetry.space_group_name_H-M   'P 1'
#
loop_
_entity.id
_entity.type
_entity.pdbx_description
1 polymer ?
#
loop_
_entity_poly.entity_id
_entity_poly.type
_entity_poly.pdbx_seq_one_letter_code
_entity_poly.pdbx_strand_id
1 'polypeptide(L)'
;MVQAKNGNNQQVQEPEVNTTEQASAGADNARENNPKNARPEELVHLVVFKLGTESYGIKIEQVKEVTVTPAITRMPRTPHFIKGVANIRGDIIAIMNLEERFGIRPAPVSDTEAVSTTYTLVIEAKDYSIGVVVREVPQSLNIAMSKIDKAPAFLQDISINENYIEGIAKVNNQLIVVLDMFKILTNDEIKQLASE
;
A
#
# COMPACT_ATOMS: atom_id res chain seq x y z
N MET A 1 -66.60 -50.93 -17.02
CA MET A 1 -66.59 -51.40 -18.42
C MET A 1 -67.62 -50.60 -19.20
N VAL A 2 -67.25 -49.45 -19.78
CA VAL A 2 -67.93 -48.82 -20.94
C VAL A 2 -66.88 -47.97 -21.65
N GLN A 3 -66.67 -48.22 -22.94
CA GLN A 3 -65.83 -47.47 -23.87
C GLN A 3 -66.73 -46.73 -24.89
N ALA A 4 -66.41 -45.44 -25.10
CA ALA A 4 -66.03 -44.81 -26.37
C ALA A 4 -67.03 -44.52 -27.54
N LYS A 5 -66.67 -43.40 -28.22
CA LYS A 5 -66.88 -42.99 -29.65
C LYS A 5 -68.26 -42.41 -30.02
N ASN A 6 -68.45 -41.41 -30.90
CA ASN A 6 -67.65 -40.65 -31.88
C ASN A 6 -68.55 -39.50 -32.45
N GLY A 7 -68.00 -38.47 -33.13
CA GLY A 7 -68.68 -37.87 -34.32
C GLY A 7 -68.59 -36.35 -34.62
N ASN A 8 -67.84 -36.03 -35.70
CA ASN A 8 -68.07 -35.06 -36.82
C ASN A 8 -68.11 -33.50 -36.70
N ASN A 9 -67.01 -32.87 -37.10
CA ASN A 9 -66.65 -32.07 -38.31
C ASN A 9 -67.62 -31.27 -39.25
N GLN A 10 -67.04 -30.16 -39.80
CA GLN A 10 -67.32 -29.28 -40.99
C GLN A 10 -68.30 -28.07 -40.85
N GLN A 11 -68.21 -26.90 -41.53
CA GLN A 11 -67.19 -25.92 -42.05
C GLN A 11 -67.89 -25.03 -43.13
N VAL A 12 -67.92 -23.68 -43.03
CA VAL A 12 -67.96 -22.71 -44.19
C VAL A 12 -67.84 -21.20 -43.80
N GLN A 13 -66.76 -20.53 -44.28
CA GLN A 13 -66.52 -19.22 -45.01
C GLN A 13 -67.31 -17.90 -44.67
N GLU A 14 -66.70 -16.76 -44.22
CA GLU A 14 -65.95 -15.59 -44.86
C GLU A 14 -66.83 -14.39 -45.34
N PRO A 15 -66.40 -13.09 -45.43
CA PRO A 15 -65.06 -12.54 -45.82
C PRO A 15 -64.52 -11.25 -45.10
N GLU A 16 -63.37 -10.74 -45.61
CA GLU A 16 -62.48 -9.60 -45.23
C GLU A 16 -63.03 -8.15 -45.32
N VAL A 17 -62.45 -7.21 -44.54
CA VAL A 17 -62.06 -5.85 -44.98
C VAL A 17 -60.79 -5.38 -44.26
N ASN A 18 -59.86 -4.82 -45.03
CA ASN A 18 -58.52 -4.34 -44.68
C ASN A 18 -58.48 -2.80 -44.71
N THR A 19 -57.97 -2.07 -43.70
CA THR A 19 -57.33 -0.75 -43.90
C THR A 19 -56.44 -0.31 -42.73
N THR A 20 -55.17 -0.12 -43.07
CA THR A 20 -54.08 0.74 -42.57
C THR A 20 -54.39 1.82 -41.52
N GLU A 21 -53.59 1.86 -40.44
CA GLU A 21 -53.05 3.10 -39.89
C GLU A 21 -51.64 2.88 -39.28
N GLN A 22 -50.67 3.63 -39.79
CA GLN A 22 -49.29 3.72 -39.31
C GLN A 22 -49.22 4.72 -38.16
N ALA A 23 -48.47 4.43 -37.09
CA ALA A 23 -47.73 5.45 -36.37
C ALA A 23 -46.55 4.84 -35.59
N SER A 24 -45.40 5.47 -35.82
CA SER A 24 -44.04 5.19 -35.39
C SER A 24 -43.73 5.49 -33.92
N ALA A 25 -42.57 4.95 -33.51
CA ALA A 25 -41.54 5.56 -32.65
C ALA A 25 -41.46 5.07 -31.20
N GLY A 26 -40.24 4.63 -30.83
CA GLY A 26 -39.82 4.45 -29.44
C GLY A 26 -39.14 3.12 -29.14
N ALA A 27 -38.05 2.79 -29.84
CA ALA A 27 -37.11 1.78 -29.34
C ALA A 27 -36.40 2.37 -28.11
N ASP A 28 -36.88 2.01 -26.92
CA ASP A 28 -36.21 2.31 -25.66
C ASP A 28 -34.90 1.52 -25.59
N ASN A 29 -33.82 2.20 -25.96
CA ASN A 29 -32.45 1.79 -25.69
C ASN A 29 -32.20 1.84 -24.17
N ALA A 30 -32.56 0.75 -23.48
CA ALA A 30 -32.03 0.44 -22.16
C ALA A 30 -30.55 0.06 -22.32
N ARG A 31 -29.72 1.08 -22.18
CA ARG A 31 -28.26 1.10 -22.14
C ARG A 31 -27.65 -0.21 -21.62
N GLU A 32 -26.96 -0.93 -22.50
CA GLU A 32 -25.93 -1.88 -22.11
C GLU A 32 -24.90 -1.17 -21.23
N ASN A 33 -24.92 -1.47 -19.92
CA ASN A 33 -23.81 -1.17 -19.03
C ASN A 33 -22.62 -2.04 -19.43
N ASN A 34 -21.86 -1.57 -20.42
CA ASN A 34 -20.61 -2.16 -20.84
C ASN A 34 -19.53 -1.87 -19.77
N PRO A 35 -19.02 -2.86 -19.00
CA PRO A 35 -18.01 -2.63 -17.97
C PRO A 35 -16.60 -2.33 -18.54
N LYS A 36 -16.47 -2.05 -19.84
CA LYS A 36 -15.18 -1.92 -20.55
C LYS A 36 -14.45 -0.58 -20.38
N ASN A 37 -14.84 0.29 -19.44
CA ASN A 37 -14.21 1.60 -19.26
C ASN A 37 -13.69 1.90 -17.84
N ALA A 38 -13.61 0.89 -16.97
CA ALA A 38 -12.87 1.05 -15.71
C ALA A 38 -11.37 1.10 -16.04
N ARG A 39 -10.74 2.26 -15.84
CA ARG A 39 -9.27 2.35 -15.86
C ARG A 39 -8.75 1.38 -14.80
N PRO A 40 -7.69 0.58 -15.09
CA PRO A 40 -7.04 -0.22 -14.07
C PRO A 40 -6.72 0.68 -12.88
N GLU A 41 -7.15 0.29 -11.69
CA GLU A 41 -6.83 1.03 -10.47
C GLU A 41 -5.31 0.95 -10.27
N GLU A 42 -4.67 2.12 -10.16
CA GLU A 42 -3.22 2.19 -9.96
C GLU A 42 -2.86 1.53 -8.62
N LEU A 43 -1.96 0.55 -8.65
CA LEU A 43 -1.53 -0.17 -7.47
C LEU A 43 -0.20 0.40 -6.97
N VAL A 44 -0.08 0.47 -5.65
CA VAL A 44 1.15 0.80 -4.93
C VAL A 44 1.58 -0.42 -4.13
N HIS A 45 2.87 -0.74 -4.24
CA HIS A 45 3.48 -1.84 -3.50
C HIS A 45 4.24 -1.27 -2.29
N LEU A 46 3.80 -1.66 -1.10
CA LEU A 46 4.40 -1.26 0.18
C LEU A 46 5.18 -2.41 0.82
N VAL A 47 6.32 -2.07 1.40
CA VAL A 47 7.01 -2.86 2.41
C VAL A 47 6.57 -2.35 3.78
N VAL A 48 5.83 -3.18 4.51
CA VAL A 48 5.16 -2.86 5.77
C VAL A 48 5.91 -3.48 6.94
N PHE A 49 6.15 -2.69 7.99
CA PHE A 49 6.83 -3.12 9.21
C PHE A 49 6.23 -2.40 10.42
N LYS A 50 6.60 -2.85 11.62
CA LYS A 50 6.15 -2.23 12.87
C LYS A 50 7.20 -1.33 13.48
N LEU A 51 6.73 -0.21 14.04
CA LEU A 51 7.47 0.61 15.00
C LEU A 51 6.60 0.73 16.25
N GLY A 52 7.11 0.31 17.40
CA GLY A 52 6.26 0.08 18.56
C GLY A 52 5.14 -0.91 18.21
N THR A 53 3.88 -0.50 18.43
CA THR A 53 2.69 -1.29 18.09
C THR A 53 2.02 -0.89 16.78
N GLU A 54 2.53 0.15 16.11
CA GLU A 54 1.91 0.75 14.94
C GLU A 54 2.55 0.27 13.64
N SER A 55 1.78 0.30 12.55
CA SER A 55 2.25 -0.14 11.23
C SER A 55 2.70 1.04 10.37
N TYR A 56 3.86 0.88 9.77
CA TYR A 56 4.47 1.81 8.84
C TYR A 56 4.73 1.12 7.52
N GLY A 57 4.67 1.88 6.43
CA GLY A 57 4.90 1.38 5.09
C GLY A 57 5.87 2.27 4.32
N ILE A 58 6.73 1.68 3.54
CA ILE A 58 7.57 2.38 2.57
C ILE A 58 7.25 1.79 1.19
N LYS A 59 7.14 2.64 0.17
CA LYS A 59 6.99 2.19 -1.21
C LYS A 59 8.18 1.32 -1.62
N ILE A 60 7.93 0.18 -2.26
CA ILE A 60 8.98 -0.80 -2.57
C ILE A 60 10.08 -0.21 -3.46
N GLU A 61 9.75 0.79 -4.27
CA GLU A 61 10.67 1.52 -5.15
C GLU A 61 11.76 2.29 -4.36
N GLN A 62 11.53 2.56 -3.07
CA GLN A 62 12.51 3.18 -2.19
C GLN A 62 13.37 2.14 -1.45
N VAL A 63 13.01 0.85 -1.51
CA VAL A 63 13.71 -0.24 -0.82
C VAL A 63 14.59 -0.99 -1.81
N LYS A 64 15.91 -0.84 -1.66
CA LYS A 64 16.91 -1.55 -2.47
C LYS A 64 16.91 -3.04 -2.17
N GLU A 65 16.94 -3.39 -0.88
CA GLU A 65 16.89 -4.77 -0.43
C GLU A 65 16.46 -4.88 1.04
N VAL A 66 16.07 -6.08 1.45
CA VAL A 66 15.85 -6.45 2.85
C VAL A 66 16.82 -7.58 3.19
N THR A 67 17.60 -7.39 4.25
CA THR A 67 18.55 -8.40 4.74
C THR A 67 18.35 -8.64 6.23
N VAL A 68 18.79 -9.78 6.73
CA VAL A 68 19.04 -9.93 8.18
C VAL A 68 20.09 -8.90 8.58
N THR A 69 19.85 -8.18 9.66
CA THR A 69 20.72 -7.12 10.15
C THR A 69 22.10 -7.69 10.50
N PRO A 70 23.18 -7.24 9.85
CA PRO A 70 24.53 -7.63 10.22
C PRO A 70 24.96 -7.01 11.56
N ALA A 71 26.16 -7.37 12.02
CA ALA A 71 26.74 -6.72 13.19
C ALA A 71 26.90 -5.21 12.97
N ILE A 72 26.38 -4.42 13.90
CA ILE A 72 26.46 -2.95 13.86
C ILE A 72 27.69 -2.49 14.62
N THR A 73 28.58 -1.78 13.94
CA THR A 73 29.72 -1.09 14.56
C THR A 73 29.29 0.31 14.97
N ARG A 74 29.36 0.60 16.27
CA ARG A 74 28.97 1.91 16.81
C ARG A 74 29.96 2.99 16.35
N MET A 75 29.43 4.11 15.89
CA MET A 75 30.22 5.27 15.48
C MET A 75 30.13 6.39 16.52
N PRO A 76 31.24 7.08 16.82
CA PRO A 76 31.20 8.26 17.68
C PRO A 76 30.52 9.43 16.96
N ARG A 77 29.95 10.37 17.72
CA ARG A 77 29.40 11.64 17.21
C ARG A 77 28.29 11.52 16.14
N THR A 78 27.57 10.40 16.11
CA THR A 78 26.37 10.27 15.28
C THR A 78 25.13 10.77 16.02
N PRO A 79 24.08 11.19 15.29
CA PRO A 79 22.77 11.45 15.89
C PRO A 79 22.25 10.23 16.68
N HIS A 80 21.40 10.46 17.69
CA HIS A 80 20.96 9.39 18.61
C HIS A 80 20.19 8.27 17.91
N PHE A 81 19.51 8.58 16.80
CA PHE A 81 18.75 7.61 16.00
C PHE A 81 19.62 6.77 15.07
N ILE A 82 20.93 7.05 14.98
CA ILE A 82 21.89 6.24 14.23
C ILE A 82 22.57 5.26 15.20
N LYS A 83 22.36 3.96 14.97
CA LYS A 83 22.94 2.88 15.79
C LYS A 83 24.44 2.67 15.50
N GLY A 84 24.89 3.09 14.33
CA GLY A 84 26.25 2.90 13.83
C GLY A 84 26.24 2.58 12.34
N VAL A 85 27.20 1.78 11.90
CA VAL A 85 27.33 1.31 10.52
C VAL A 85 27.38 -0.21 10.46
N ALA A 86 26.98 -0.79 9.33
CA ALA A 86 27.10 -2.22 9.05
C ALA A 86 27.61 -2.45 7.63
N ASN A 87 28.33 -3.55 7.42
CA ASN A 87 28.72 -3.98 6.08
C ASN A 87 27.60 -4.82 5.47
N ILE A 88 27.01 -4.33 4.38
CA ILE A 88 25.99 -5.02 3.61
C ILE A 88 26.53 -5.19 2.18
N ARG A 89 26.83 -6.43 1.81
CA ARG A 89 27.36 -6.79 0.47
C ARG A 89 28.61 -6.01 0.05
N GLY A 90 29.44 -5.59 1.00
CA GLY A 90 30.66 -4.82 0.75
C GLY A 90 30.50 -3.31 0.98
N ASP A 91 29.26 -2.81 1.00
CA ASP A 91 28.97 -1.40 1.24
C ASP A 91 28.86 -1.13 2.75
N ILE A 92 29.51 -0.07 3.22
CA ILE A 92 29.36 0.41 4.60
C ILE A 92 28.14 1.33 4.65
N ILE A 93 27.08 0.85 5.31
CA ILE A 93 25.78 1.53 5.36
C ILE A 93 25.48 1.96 6.79
N ALA A 94 25.09 3.22 6.96
CA ALA A 94 24.61 3.73 8.25
C ALA A 94 23.30 3.06 8.65
N ILE A 95 23.18 2.62 9.89
CA ILE A 95 21.99 1.92 10.41
C ILE A 95 21.19 2.85 11.33
N MET A 96 19.97 3.16 10.92
CA MET A 96 19.01 4.00 11.60
C MET A 96 17.96 3.17 12.35
N ASN A 97 17.60 3.62 13.54
CA ASN A 97 16.43 3.17 14.27
C ASN A 97 15.31 4.23 14.18
N LEU A 98 14.22 3.89 13.49
CA LEU A 98 13.09 4.81 13.33
C LEU A 98 12.29 5.03 14.62
N GLU A 99 12.30 4.09 15.56
CA GLU A 99 11.66 4.30 16.87
C GLU A 99 12.38 5.43 17.63
N GLU A 100 13.72 5.43 17.61
CA GLU A 100 14.54 6.50 18.17
C GLU A 100 14.40 7.81 17.40
N ARG A 101 14.26 7.74 16.07
CA ARG A 101 14.06 8.92 15.21
C ARG A 101 12.73 9.63 15.51
N PHE A 102 11.65 8.87 15.67
CA PHE A 102 10.30 9.41 15.86
C PHE A 102 9.91 9.54 17.34
N GLY A 103 10.80 9.20 18.27
CA GLY A 103 10.49 9.20 19.70
C GLY A 103 9.41 8.18 20.09
N ILE A 104 9.26 7.11 19.30
CA ILE A 104 8.30 6.04 19.56
C ILE A 104 8.90 5.08 20.58
N ARG A 105 8.12 4.78 21.62
CA ARG A 105 8.51 3.75 22.59
C ARG A 105 8.46 2.38 21.90
N PRO A 106 9.55 1.61 21.96
CA PRO A 106 9.55 0.27 21.39
C PRO A 106 8.51 -0.64 22.03
N ALA A 107 8.00 -1.60 21.26
CA ALA A 107 7.10 -2.62 21.81
C ALA A 107 7.81 -3.39 22.94
N PRO A 108 7.08 -3.80 23.99
CA PRO A 108 7.62 -4.69 25.01
C PRO A 108 8.19 -5.94 24.35
N VAL A 109 9.42 -6.27 24.68
CA VAL A 109 10.01 -7.56 24.31
C VAL A 109 9.39 -8.58 25.27
N SER A 110 8.71 -9.60 24.76
CA SER A 110 8.22 -10.67 25.65
C SER A 110 9.41 -11.47 26.19
N ASP A 111 9.36 -11.92 27.43
CA ASP A 111 10.45 -12.69 28.07
C ASP A 111 10.78 -14.01 27.33
N THR A 112 9.88 -14.45 26.45
CA THR A 112 10.00 -15.64 25.60
C THR A 112 10.52 -15.35 24.19
N GLU A 113 10.53 -14.10 23.77
CA GLU A 113 11.03 -13.66 22.47
C GLU A 113 12.23 -12.75 22.68
N ALA A 114 13.37 -13.35 23.02
CA ALA A 114 14.63 -12.73 22.66
C ALA A 114 14.58 -12.52 21.13
N VAL A 115 14.40 -11.27 20.69
CA VAL A 115 14.42 -10.87 19.27
C VAL A 115 15.81 -11.20 18.74
N SER A 116 16.03 -12.45 18.35
CA SER A 116 17.35 -12.96 17.96
C SER A 116 17.71 -12.52 16.55
N THR A 117 16.70 -12.20 15.75
CA THR A 117 16.86 -11.78 14.36
C THR A 117 16.15 -10.44 14.17
N THR A 118 16.90 -9.43 13.76
CA THR A 118 16.35 -8.18 13.24
C THR A 118 16.63 -8.12 11.74
N TYR A 119 15.88 -7.27 11.04
CA TYR A 119 16.01 -7.07 9.59
C TYR A 119 16.41 -5.63 9.33
N THR A 120 17.16 -5.42 8.26
CA THR A 120 17.55 -4.09 7.76
C THR A 120 16.92 -3.89 6.40
N LEU A 121 16.11 -2.84 6.27
CA LEU A 121 15.65 -2.33 4.97
C LEU A 121 16.70 -1.35 4.46
N VAL A 122 17.37 -1.68 3.36
CA VAL A 122 18.33 -0.77 2.72
C VAL A 122 17.57 0.17 1.81
N ILE A 123 17.69 1.47 2.08
CA ILE A 123 17.12 2.56 1.29
C ILE A 123 18.26 3.24 0.55
N GLU A 124 18.13 3.36 -0.77
CA GLU A 124 19.10 4.06 -1.61
C GLU A 124 18.45 5.33 -2.15
N ALA A 125 18.77 6.46 -1.52
CA ALA A 125 18.41 7.78 -2.02
C ALA A 125 19.50 8.28 -2.98
N LYS A 126 19.24 9.39 -3.66
CA LYS A 126 20.19 9.98 -4.62
C LYS A 126 21.54 10.33 -3.98
N ASP A 127 21.50 10.87 -2.77
CA ASP A 127 22.67 11.47 -2.11
C ASP A 127 23.16 10.66 -0.89
N TYR A 128 22.48 9.57 -0.52
CA TYR A 128 22.85 8.71 0.60
C TYR A 128 22.27 7.30 0.49
N SER A 129 22.90 6.34 1.15
CA SER A 129 22.36 5.01 1.41
C SER A 129 22.23 4.80 2.92
N ILE A 130 21.08 4.29 3.36
CA ILE A 130 20.80 4.09 4.78
C ILE A 130 20.03 2.79 5.02
N GLY A 131 20.39 2.07 6.07
CA GLY A 131 19.68 0.89 6.55
C GLY A 131 18.72 1.26 7.67
N VAL A 132 17.48 0.83 7.59
CA VAL A 132 16.50 0.94 8.68
C VAL A 132 16.38 -0.40 9.38
N VAL A 133 16.72 -0.45 10.67
CA VAL A 133 16.57 -1.67 11.48
C VAL A 133 15.12 -1.83 11.94
N VAL A 134 14.58 -3.03 11.79
CA VAL A 134 13.24 -3.44 12.25
C VAL A 134 13.30 -4.81 12.94
N ARG A 135 12.38 -5.04 13.87
CA ARG A 135 12.38 -6.25 14.72
C ARG A 135 11.69 -7.45 14.09
N GLU A 136 10.71 -7.20 13.23
CA GLU A 136 9.91 -8.24 12.57
C GLU A 136 10.26 -8.29 11.09
N VAL A 137 10.02 -9.44 10.45
CA VAL A 137 10.16 -9.57 8.99
C VAL A 137 9.21 -8.57 8.32
N PRO A 138 9.70 -7.68 7.44
CA PRO A 138 8.83 -6.79 6.69
C PRO A 138 7.87 -7.58 5.78
N GLN A 139 6.62 -7.15 5.73
CA GLN A 139 5.58 -7.75 4.90
C GLN A 139 5.42 -6.96 3.60
N SER A 140 5.21 -7.68 2.50
CA SER A 140 4.88 -7.07 1.21
C SER A 140 3.37 -6.93 1.08
N LEU A 141 2.89 -5.73 0.75
CA LEU A 141 1.46 -5.44 0.59
C LEU A 141 1.20 -4.59 -0.66
N ASN A 142 0.31 -5.07 -1.53
CA ASN A 142 -0.19 -4.32 -2.67
C ASN A 142 -1.56 -3.72 -2.35
N ILE A 143 -1.70 -2.40 -2.55
CA ILE A 143 -2.95 -1.68 -2.35
C ILE A 143 -3.25 -0.77 -3.52
N ALA A 144 -4.52 -0.47 -3.72
CA ALA A 144 -4.91 0.61 -4.62
C ALA A 144 -4.41 1.95 -4.09
N MET A 145 -3.89 2.81 -4.98
CA MET A 145 -3.47 4.17 -4.65
C MET A 145 -4.62 4.98 -4.01
N SER A 146 -5.86 4.70 -4.41
CA SER A 146 -7.08 5.28 -3.83
C SER A 146 -7.27 5.01 -2.33
N LYS A 147 -6.57 4.01 -1.76
CA LYS A 147 -6.60 3.69 -0.32
C LYS A 147 -5.61 4.48 0.51
N ILE A 148 -4.76 5.30 -0.11
CA ILE A 148 -3.79 6.16 0.57
C ILE A 148 -4.38 7.57 0.63
N ASP A 149 -4.84 7.95 1.81
CA ASP A 149 -5.27 9.31 2.08
C ASP A 149 -4.05 10.20 2.36
N LYS A 150 -4.10 11.46 1.93
CA LYS A 150 -3.06 12.44 2.28
C LYS A 150 -2.98 12.59 3.79
N ALA A 151 -1.77 12.73 4.31
CA ALA A 151 -1.56 13.00 5.72
C ALA A 151 -2.27 14.32 6.12
N PRO A 152 -3.01 14.35 7.24
CA PRO A 152 -3.59 15.58 7.77
C PRO A 152 -2.55 16.70 7.91
N ALA A 153 -2.93 17.95 7.61
CA ALA A 153 -2.02 19.09 7.61
C ALA A 153 -1.31 19.30 8.97
N PHE A 154 -1.97 19.01 10.09
CA PHE A 154 -1.36 19.13 11.41
C PHE A 154 -0.21 18.15 11.66
N LEU A 155 -0.16 17.01 10.96
CA LEU A 155 0.99 16.09 11.00
C LEU A 155 2.18 16.62 10.18
N GLN A 156 1.99 17.69 9.41
CA GLN A 156 3.03 18.35 8.62
C GLN A 156 3.52 19.64 9.31
N ASP A 157 2.71 20.23 10.21
CA ASP A 157 2.95 21.55 10.83
C ASP A 157 3.58 21.53 12.24
N ILE A 158 3.70 20.37 12.91
CA ILE A 158 4.12 20.35 14.34
C ILE A 158 5.63 20.56 14.54
N SER A 159 6.46 20.39 13.52
CA SER A 159 7.85 20.87 13.49
C SER A 159 8.33 20.90 12.05
N ILE A 160 9.19 21.86 11.74
CA ILE A 160 9.59 22.37 10.42
C ILE A 160 10.33 21.30 9.55
N ASN A 161 10.31 20.01 9.92
CA ASN A 161 11.13 18.93 9.34
C ASN A 161 10.38 17.59 9.10
N GLU A 162 9.04 17.53 9.18
CA GLU A 162 8.27 16.26 9.11
C GLU A 162 7.63 15.97 7.73
N ASN A 163 8.26 16.41 6.64
CA ASN A 163 7.82 16.16 5.25
C ASN A 163 8.00 14.70 4.77
N TYR A 164 8.35 13.78 5.66
CA TYR A 164 8.57 12.36 5.34
C TYR A 164 7.31 11.51 5.51
N ILE A 165 6.17 12.05 5.96
CA ILE A 165 4.89 11.33 5.95
C ILE A 165 4.17 11.64 4.63
N GLU A 166 4.06 10.65 3.75
CA GLU A 166 3.37 10.80 2.46
C GLU A 166 1.85 10.74 2.65
N GLY A 167 1.38 9.83 3.51
CA GLY A 167 -0.05 9.58 3.69
C GLY A 167 -0.35 8.48 4.71
N ILE A 168 -1.63 8.11 4.76
CA ILE A 168 -2.14 7.06 5.63
C ILE A 168 -2.96 6.10 4.78
N ALA A 169 -2.53 4.85 4.71
CA ALA A 169 -3.29 3.80 4.05
C ALA A 169 -4.24 3.11 5.03
N LYS A 170 -5.50 2.92 4.62
CA LYS A 170 -6.49 2.16 5.40
C LYS A 170 -6.79 0.81 4.76
N VAL A 171 -6.35 -0.27 5.41
CA VAL A 171 -6.47 -1.64 4.89
C VAL A 171 -7.05 -2.53 5.98
N ASN A 172 -8.18 -3.21 5.73
CA ASN A 172 -8.80 -4.14 6.69
C ASN A 172 -8.97 -3.54 8.10
N ASN A 173 -9.33 -2.26 8.18
CA ASN A 173 -9.47 -1.51 9.43
C ASN A 173 -8.17 -1.26 10.22
N GLN A 174 -7.01 -1.56 9.63
CA GLN A 174 -5.69 -1.20 10.11
C GLN A 174 -5.20 0.06 9.38
N LEU A 175 -4.57 0.96 10.12
CA LEU A 175 -3.90 2.14 9.57
C LEU A 175 -2.43 1.82 9.34
N ILE A 176 -1.90 2.25 8.19
CA ILE A 176 -0.49 2.15 7.85
C ILE A 176 0.00 3.55 7.51
N VAL A 177 0.95 4.07 8.27
CA VAL A 177 1.58 5.36 7.98
C VAL A 177 2.58 5.16 6.84
N VAL A 178 2.35 5.82 5.71
CA VAL A 178 3.21 5.70 4.52
C VAL A 178 4.30 6.75 4.58
N LEU A 179 5.55 6.30 4.57
CA LEU A 179 6.75 7.14 4.70
C LEU A 179 7.41 7.38 3.34
N ASP A 180 7.90 8.60 3.15
CA ASP A 180 8.85 9.01 2.12
C ASP A 180 10.26 9.04 2.74
N MET A 181 10.98 7.95 2.55
CA MET A 181 12.30 7.74 3.11
C MET A 181 13.38 8.59 2.44
N PHE A 182 13.11 9.16 1.26
CA PHE A 182 14.03 10.10 0.61
C PHE A 182 14.02 11.48 1.27
N LYS A 183 13.01 11.76 2.10
CA LYS A 183 12.89 13.01 2.88
C LYS A 183 13.14 12.81 4.38
N ILE A 184 13.55 11.60 4.78
CA ILE A 184 13.72 11.28 6.20
C ILE A 184 14.89 12.03 6.82
N LEU A 185 15.96 12.29 6.06
CA LEU A 185 17.12 13.03 6.55
C LEU A 185 17.06 14.49 6.12
N THR A 186 17.48 15.38 7.02
CA THR A 186 17.73 16.77 6.65
C THR A 186 19.04 16.89 5.86
N ASN A 187 19.21 17.98 5.11
CA ASN A 187 20.45 18.22 4.37
C ASN A 187 21.71 18.23 5.26
N ASP A 188 21.60 18.71 6.50
CA ASP A 188 22.74 18.74 7.42
C ASP A 188 23.06 17.36 7.99
N GLU A 189 22.05 16.52 8.24
CA GLU A 189 22.25 15.11 8.59
C GLU A 189 22.90 14.33 7.44
N ILE A 190 22.48 14.58 6.18
CA ILE A 190 23.11 13.97 5.00
C ILE A 190 24.59 14.33 4.93
N LYS A 191 24.93 15.62 5.09
CA LYS A 191 26.34 16.06 5.09
C LYS A 191 27.15 15.37 6.19
N GLN A 192 26.57 15.25 7.39
CA GLN A 192 27.23 14.59 8.52
C GLN A 192 27.48 13.10 8.27
N LEU A 193 26.61 12.42 7.51
CA LEU A 193 26.76 11.00 7.17
C LEU A 193 27.66 10.77 5.94
N ALA A 194 27.71 11.72 5.00
CA ALA A 194 28.55 11.62 3.80
C ALA A 194 30.02 11.97 4.04
N SER A 195 30.33 12.66 5.14
CA SER A 195 31.67 13.11 5.47
C SER A 195 32.42 12.12 6.36
N GLU A 196 32.76 10.94 5.85
CA GLU A 196 33.90 10.10 6.32
C GLU A 196 34.53 9.32 5.15
#